data_AF-A0A0V0HMQ3-F1
#
_entry.id   AF-A0A0V0HMQ3-F1
#
_cell.length_a   1.000
_cell.length_b   1.000
_cell.length_c   1.000
_cell.angle_alpha   90.00
_cell.angle_beta   90.00
_cell.angle_gamma   90.00
#
_symmetry.space_group_name_H-M   'P 1'
#
loop_
_entity.id
_entity.type
_entity.pdbx_description
1 polymer ?
#
loop_
_entity_poly.entity_id
_entity_poly.type
_entity_poly.pdbx_seq_one_letter_code
_entity_poly.pdbx_strand_id
1 'polypeptide(L)' 'MTECDTDTPIEHVLPLEDAECCICLCPYEDGIELRELPCRHHFHSVCIDKWLYMNATCPLCKFNILKNGNQSSSEEA' A
#
# COMPACT_ATOMS: atom_id res chain seq x y z
N MET A 1 -23.71 1.44 40.99
CA MET A 1 -23.95 1.52 39.53
C MET A 1 -22.88 2.44 38.98
N THR A 2 -21.68 1.89 38.96
CA THR A 2 -20.38 2.47 38.69
C THR A 2 -19.65 1.23 38.13
N GLU A 3 -18.98 1.20 36.98
CA GLU A 3 -18.21 2.22 36.29
C GLU A 3 -18.17 1.87 34.78
N CYS A 4 -18.33 2.89 33.95
CA CYS A 4 -17.66 2.95 32.66
C CYS A 4 -16.17 3.09 32.99
N ASP A 5 -15.35 2.08 32.69
CA ASP A 5 -13.92 2.28 32.40
C ASP A 5 -13.29 0.96 31.94
N THR A 6 -13.09 0.82 30.64
CA THR A 6 -11.81 0.35 30.10
C THR A 6 -11.66 1.04 28.75
N ASP A 7 -11.48 2.37 28.83
CA ASP A 7 -10.65 3.10 27.89
C ASP A 7 -9.25 2.47 28.01
N THR A 8 -9.06 1.36 27.30
CA THR A 8 -7.74 0.76 27.17
C THR A 8 -7.05 1.61 26.11
N PRO A 9 -6.01 2.38 26.46
CA PRO A 9 -5.36 3.27 25.51
C PRO A 9 -4.92 2.46 24.29
N ILE A 10 -5.26 3.04 23.16
CA ILE A 10 -5.03 2.61 21.79
C ILE A 10 -3.59 2.13 21.63
N GLU A 11 -3.38 0.83 21.73
CA GLU A 11 -2.32 0.16 20.99
C GLU A 11 -3.03 -0.67 19.91
N HIS A 12 -3.68 0.04 18.97
CA HIS A 12 -3.90 -0.52 17.63
C HIS A 12 -2.53 -0.61 16.95
N VAL A 13 -1.63 -1.43 17.52
CA VAL A 13 -0.60 -2.08 16.76
C VAL A 13 -1.38 -2.92 15.76
N LEU A 14 -1.58 -2.38 14.55
CA LEU A 14 -2.12 -3.15 13.44
C LEU A 14 -1.31 -4.46 13.44
N PRO A 15 -1.95 -5.60 13.73
CA PRO A 15 -1.25 -6.87 13.74
C PRO A 15 -0.53 -6.98 12.40
N LEU A 16 0.74 -7.39 12.42
CA LEU A 16 1.46 -7.65 11.18
C LEU A 16 0.69 -8.66 10.29
N GLU A 17 -0.22 -9.43 10.89
CA GLU A 17 -1.17 -10.34 10.26
C GLU A 17 -2.17 -9.66 9.30
N ASP A 18 -2.43 -8.35 9.46
CA ASP A 18 -3.26 -7.55 8.54
C ASP A 18 -2.44 -6.87 7.42
N ALA A 19 -1.11 -7.04 7.42
CA ALA A 19 -0.27 -6.55 6.32
C ALA A 19 -0.40 -7.52 5.13
N GLU A 20 -1.40 -7.28 4.30
CA GLU A 20 -1.69 -8.08 3.10
C GLU A 20 -1.48 -7.32 1.79
N CYS A 21 -1.20 -8.06 0.72
CA CYS A 21 -1.07 -7.51 -0.61
C CYS A 21 -2.46 -7.26 -1.23
N CYS A 22 -2.88 -6.02 -1.39
CA CYS A 22 -4.18 -5.69 -2.00
C CYS A 22 -4.37 -6.14 -3.47
N ILE A 23 -3.34 -6.67 -4.13
CA ILE A 23 -3.44 -7.21 -5.49
C ILE A 23 -3.93 -8.66 -5.45
N CYS A 24 -3.40 -9.48 -4.54
CA CYS A 24 -3.75 -10.90 -4.42
C CYS A 24 -4.55 -11.26 -3.17
N LEU A 25 -4.73 -10.30 -2.24
CA LEU A 25 -5.40 -10.47 -0.94
C LEU A 25 -4.77 -11.60 -0.10
N CYS A 26 -3.45 -11.70 -0.15
CA CYS A 26 -2.68 -12.66 0.65
C CYS A 26 -1.77 -11.91 1.62
N PRO A 27 -1.57 -12.44 2.85
CA PRO A 27 -0.67 -11.85 3.83
C PRO A 27 0.76 -11.81 3.31
N TYR A 28 1.55 -10.86 3.80
CA TYR A 28 2.99 -10.86 3.58
C TYR A 28 3.65 -11.92 4.47
N GLU A 29 4.40 -12.83 3.85
CA GLU A 29 5.12 -13.90 4.56
C GLU A 29 6.62 -13.60 4.62
N ASP A 30 7.27 -14.07 5.68
CA ASP A 30 8.72 -13.98 5.83
C ASP A 30 9.45 -14.66 4.66
N GLY A 31 10.41 -13.94 4.07
CA GLY A 31 11.18 -14.44 2.92
C GLY A 31 10.54 -14.21 1.55
N ILE A 32 9.35 -13.62 1.49
CA ILE A 32 8.77 -13.17 0.21
C ILE A 32 9.35 -11.81 -0.19
N GLU A 33 9.71 -11.67 -1.47
CA GLU A 33 10.18 -10.41 -2.01
C GLU A 33 9.03 -9.40 -2.16
N LEU A 34 9.16 -8.30 -1.41
CA LEU A 34 8.29 -7.13 -1.54
C LEU A 34 8.97 -6.04 -2.35
N ARG A 35 8.15 -5.29 -3.08
CA ARG A 35 8.59 -4.13 -3.85
C ARG A 35 7.91 -2.88 -3.30
N GLU A 36 8.75 -1.92 -2.90
CA GLU A 36 8.32 -0.57 -2.57
C GLU A 36 8.22 0.26 -3.86
N LEU A 37 7.08 0.93 -4.05
CA LEU A 37 6.91 1.94 -5.10
C LEU A 37 7.42 3.32 -4.64
N PRO A 38 7.73 4.26 -5.56
CA PRO A 38 8.12 5.63 -5.20
C PRO A 38 7.10 6.38 -4.32
N CYS A 39 5.84 5.94 -4.33
CA CYS A 39 4.79 6.42 -3.43
C CYS A 39 4.76 5.73 -2.05
N ARG A 40 5.82 5.01 -1.65
CA ARG A 40 5.99 4.32 -0.35
C ARG A 40 5.03 3.16 -0.05
N HIS A 41 4.31 2.68 -1.06
CA HIS A 41 3.43 1.51 -0.92
C HIS A 41 4.15 0.23 -1.27
N HIS A 42 3.87 -0.83 -0.50
CA HIS A 42 4.48 -2.15 -0.61
C HIS A 42 3.50 -3.15 -1.21
N PHE A 43 4.03 -4.06 -2.03
CA PHE A 43 3.30 -5.17 -2.64
C PHE A 43 4.26 -6.34 -2.85
N HIS A 44 3.75 -7.56 -3.04
CA HIS A 44 4.56 -8.66 -3.56
C HIS A 44 5.19 -8.25 -4.89
N SER A 45 6.51 -8.45 -5.07
CA SER A 45 7.19 -8.04 -6.31
C SER A 45 6.48 -8.64 -7.52
N VAL A 46 6.15 -9.94 -7.47
CA VAL A 46 5.43 -10.63 -8.55
C VAL A 46 4.07 -10.00 -8.87
N CYS A 47 3.32 -9.62 -7.84
CA CYS A 47 1.98 -9.03 -8.02
C CYS A 47 2.07 -7.64 -8.64
N ILE A 48 2.96 -6.78 -8.11
CA ILE A 48 3.10 -5.43 -8.64
C ILE A 48 3.78 -5.41 -10.00
N ASP A 49 4.72 -6.31 -10.29
CA ASP A 49 5.33 -6.43 -11.63
C ASP A 49 4.28 -6.77 -12.70
N LYS A 50 3.38 -7.74 -12.40
CA LYS A 50 2.24 -8.07 -13.30
C LYS A 50 1.30 -6.89 -13.49
N TRP A 51 1.01 -6.15 -12.40
CA TRP A 51 0.17 -4.97 -12.47
C TRP A 51 0.79 -3.88 -13.34
N LEU A 52 2.07 -3.58 -13.12
CA LEU A 52 2.83 -2.54 -13.83
C LEU A 52 3.02 -2.83 -15.31
N TYR A 53 2.99 -4.11 -15.71
CA TYR A 53 2.95 -4.49 -17.12
C TYR A 53 1.70 -3.95 -17.85
N MET A 54 0.57 -3.83 -17.13
CA MET A 54 -0.69 -3.34 -17.68
C MET A 54 -0.93 -1.86 -17.36
N ASN A 55 -0.59 -1.44 -16.13
CA ASN A 55 -0.89 -0.11 -15.59
C ASN A 55 0.31 0.42 -14.79
N ALA A 56 0.93 1.47 -15.29
CA ALA A 56 2.07 2.13 -14.63
C ALA A 56 1.69 2.99 -13.40
N THR A 57 0.65 2.60 -12.66
CA THR A 57 0.10 3.35 -11.52
C THR A 57 0.01 2.48 -10.28
N CYS A 58 0.18 3.09 -9.11
CA CYS A 58 0.00 2.41 -7.84
C CYS A 58 -1.46 1.94 -7.67
N PRO A 59 -1.72 0.66 -7.33
CA PRO A 59 -3.07 0.15 -7.09
C PRO A 59 -3.83 0.92 -5.99
N LEU A 60 -3.11 1.36 -4.95
CA LEU A 60 -3.66 2.02 -3.76
C LEU A 60 -3.94 3.51 -3.97
N CYS A 61 -2.93 4.27 -4.39
CA CYS A 61 -3.04 5.74 -4.47
C CYS A 61 -3.10 6.29 -5.90
N LYS A 62 -3.10 5.42 -6.92
CA LYS A 62 -3.08 5.78 -8.36
C LYS A 62 -1.86 6.62 -8.80
N PHE A 63 -0.84 6.75 -7.96
CA PHE A 63 0.41 7.43 -8.30
C PHE A 63 1.07 6.80 -9.53
N ASN A 64 1.35 7.61 -10.56
CA ASN A 64 2.02 7.14 -11.77
C ASN A 64 3.53 7.01 -11.53
N ILE A 65 4.03 5.78 -11.57
CA ILE A 65 5.42 5.46 -11.21
C ILE A 65 6.43 5.84 -12.31
N LEU A 66 5.97 6.11 -13.53
CA LEU A 66 6.81 6.57 -14.65
C LEU A 66 6.96 8.10 -14.64
N LYS A 67 6.09 8.85 -13.95
CA LYS A 67 6.07 10.32 -13.93
C LYS A 67 7.10 10.92 -12.96
N ASN A 68 8.24 10.27 -12.73
CA ASN A 68 9.31 10.80 -11.86
C ASN A 68 10.35 11.65 -12.63
N GLY A 69 9.89 12.52 -13.53
CA GLY A 69 10.77 13.42 -14.26
C GLY A 69 10.02 14.67 -14.68
N ASN A 70 9.98 15.67 -13.80
CA ASN A 70 9.46 17.02 -14.02
C ASN A 70 7.98 17.12 -14.41
N GLN A 71 7.18 17.63 -13.48
CA GLN A 71 5.87 18.15 -13.83
C GLN A 71 6.03 19.30 -14.83
N SER A 72 5.57 19.09 -16.06
CA SER A 72 5.05 20.17 -16.87
C SER A 72 3.81 19.67 -17.59
N SER A 73 2.79 20.52 -17.54
CA SER A 73 1.49 20.47 -18.20
C SER A 73 0.44 19.52 -17.62
N SER A 74 -0.82 19.92 -17.44
CA SER A 74 -1.50 21.22 -17.43
C SER A 74 -2.86 20.94 -16.76
N GLU A 75 -3.43 21.89 -16.04
CA GLU A 75 -4.89 21.98 -15.92
C GLU A 75 -5.50 21.84 -17.33
N GLU A 76 -6.45 20.91 -17.51
CA GLU A 76 -7.32 20.87 -18.68
C GLU A 76 -8.78 20.93 -18.20
N ALA A 77 -9.31 22.15 -18.36
CA ALA A 77 -10.69 22.61 -18.58
C ALA A 77 -11.86 21.97 -17.81
#